data_AF-A0A1Q7C4E3-F1
#
_entry.id   AF-A0A1Q7C4E3-F1
#
_cell.length_a   1.000
_cell.length_b   1.000
_cell.length_c   1.000
_cell.angle_alpha   90.00
_cell.angle_beta   90.00
_cell.angle_gamma   90.00
#
_symmetry.space_group_name_H-M   'P 1'
#
loop_
_entity.id
_entity.type
_entity.pdbx_description
1 polymer ?
#
loop_
_entity_poly.entity_id
_entity_poly.type
_entity_poly.pdbx_seq_one_letter_code
_entity_poly.pdbx_strand_id
1 'polypeptide(L)'
;MTNDVELRLRHIELIQEVINRHAQNSFIVRGWSVTLVSAVFAVLVTQGGTARGLVLLAIAPTLIFWGLDAYFLWKERQFRRLFAAVARRLRDGDAAPDVPLFEMNTHPYRDHRGRMWRTLYVPAVAAVPVVLIVTVLTYWIARR
;
A
#
# COMPACT_ATOMS: atom_id res chain seq x y z
N MET A 1 -16.32 -26.91 -22.33
CA MET A 1 -16.50 -26.60 -20.88
C MET A 1 -15.19 -26.66 -20.11
N THR A 2 -14.32 -27.66 -20.28
CA THR A 2 -13.01 -27.76 -19.61
C THR A 2 -12.06 -26.59 -19.89
N ASN A 3 -12.05 -26.08 -21.12
CA ASN A 3 -11.17 -24.97 -21.51
C ASN A 3 -11.52 -23.65 -20.78
N ASP A 4 -12.80 -23.29 -20.65
CA ASP A 4 -13.19 -22.05 -19.94
C ASP A 4 -12.80 -22.09 -18.45
N VAL A 5 -13.00 -23.24 -17.79
CA VAL A 5 -12.59 -23.44 -16.39
C VAL A 5 -11.07 -23.30 -16.25
N GLU A 6 -10.30 -23.91 -17.16
CA GLU A 6 -8.84 -23.79 -17.16
C GLU A 6 -8.38 -22.33 -17.38
N LEU A 7 -8.97 -21.62 -18.35
CA LEU A 7 -8.63 -20.22 -18.61
C LEU A 7 -8.96 -19.31 -17.43
N ARG A 8 -10.08 -19.57 -16.72
CA ARG A 8 -10.45 -18.82 -15.51
C ARG A 8 -9.53 -19.12 -14.33
N LEU A 9 -9.09 -20.37 -14.14
CA LEU A 9 -8.07 -20.70 -13.14
C LEU A 9 -6.76 -19.95 -13.42
N ARG A 10 -6.29 -19.96 -14.67
CA ARG A 10 -5.12 -19.16 -15.08
C ARG A 10 -5.33 -17.66 -14.85
N HIS A 11 -6.53 -17.13 -15.12
CA HIS A 11 -6.84 -15.73 -14.83
C HIS A 11 -6.73 -15.41 -13.34
N ILE A 12 -7.20 -16.30 -12.47
CA ILE A 12 -7.07 -16.17 -11.00
C ILE A 12 -5.59 -16.17 -10.58
N GLU A 13 -4.77 -17.06 -11.15
CA GLU A 13 -3.32 -17.12 -10.91
C GLU A 13 -2.63 -15.80 -11.29
N LEU A 14 -2.92 -15.27 -12.48
CA LEU A 14 -2.37 -13.97 -12.92
C LEU A 14 -2.78 -12.81 -12.00
N ILE A 15 -4.03 -12.80 -11.50
CA ILE A 15 -4.47 -11.80 -10.52
C ILE A 15 -3.69 -11.96 -9.21
N GLN A 16 -3.46 -13.20 -8.76
CA GLN A 16 -2.70 -13.49 -7.54
C GLN A 16 -1.24 -13.05 -7.67
N GLU A 17 -0.60 -13.22 -8.83
CA GLU A 17 0.74 -12.71 -9.10
C GLU A 17 0.81 -11.18 -8.97
N VAL A 18 -0.20 -10.47 -9.50
CA VAL A 18 -0.29 -9.01 -9.37
C VAL A 18 -0.48 -8.58 -7.91
N ILE A 19 -1.31 -9.29 -7.15
CA ILE A 19 -1.50 -9.06 -5.70
C ILE A 19 -0.18 -9.26 -4.96
N ASN A 20 0.55 -10.34 -5.23
CA ASN A 20 1.84 -10.63 -4.60
C ASN A 20 2.87 -9.53 -4.89
N ARG A 21 2.94 -9.04 -6.14
CA ARG A 21 3.81 -7.90 -6.49
C ARG A 21 3.45 -6.63 -5.73
N HIS A 22 2.16 -6.35 -5.52
CA HIS A 22 1.73 -5.19 -4.71
C HIS A 22 2.12 -5.34 -3.24
N ALA A 23 1.99 -6.54 -2.66
CA ALA A 23 2.43 -6.83 -1.29
C ALA A 23 3.95 -6.67 -1.13
N GLN A 24 4.73 -7.19 -2.09
CA GLN A 24 6.20 -7.04 -2.11
C GLN A 24 6.61 -5.57 -2.23
N ASN A 25 5.98 -4.80 -3.14
CA ASN A 25 6.27 -3.38 -3.28
C ASN A 25 5.93 -2.58 -2.01
N SER A 26 4.81 -2.88 -1.35
CA SER A 26 4.46 -2.28 -0.04
C SER A 26 5.52 -2.59 1.03
N PHE A 27 6.00 -3.83 1.10
CA PHE A 27 7.07 -4.21 2.04
C PHE A 27 8.38 -3.45 1.76
N ILE A 28 8.78 -3.33 0.48
CA ILE A 28 9.98 -2.59 0.07
C ILE A 28 9.87 -1.11 0.44
N VAL A 29 8.72 -0.48 0.17
CA VAL A 29 8.43 0.92 0.55
C VAL A 29 8.55 1.13 2.05
N ARG A 30 8.02 0.21 2.86
CA ARG A 30 8.14 0.26 4.33
C ARG A 30 9.60 0.16 4.77
N GLY A 31 10.38 -0.75 4.19
CA GLY A 31 11.81 -0.89 4.49
C GLY A 31 12.59 0.39 4.16
N TRP A 32 12.41 0.95 2.97
CA TRP A 32 13.09 2.19 2.56
C TRP A 32 12.68 3.40 3.40
N SER A 33 11.45 3.43 3.89
CA SER A 33 11.00 4.51 4.78
C SER A 33 11.83 4.57 6.07
N VAL A 34 12.08 3.43 6.71
CA VAL A 34 12.88 3.35 7.94
C VAL A 34 14.33 3.74 7.66
N THR A 35 14.93 3.24 6.57
CA THR A 35 16.32 3.53 6.20
C THR A 35 16.55 5.03 5.95
N LEU A 36 15.71 5.66 5.12
CA LEU A 36 15.85 7.07 4.78
C LEU A 36 15.61 7.97 5.99
N VAL A 37 14.58 7.68 6.78
CA VAL A 37 14.29 8.48 7.98
C VAL A 37 15.40 8.32 9.02
N SER A 38 15.94 7.12 9.21
CA SER A 38 17.08 6.90 10.12
C SER A 38 18.33 7.65 9.66
N ALA A 39 18.63 7.65 8.35
CA ALA A 39 19.76 8.39 7.80
C ALA A 39 19.62 9.90 8.02
N VAL A 40 18.44 10.47 7.73
CA VAL A 40 18.18 11.90 7.97
C VAL A 40 18.20 12.22 9.47
N PHE A 41 17.65 11.34 10.30
CA PHE A 41 17.64 11.50 11.76
C PHE A 41 19.07 11.49 12.33
N ALA A 42 19.96 10.61 11.86
CA ALA A 42 21.35 10.59 12.26
C ALA A 42 22.06 11.92 11.96
N VAL A 43 21.82 12.49 10.77
CA VAL A 43 22.33 13.82 10.40
C VAL A 43 21.74 14.94 11.28
N LEU A 44 20.46 14.84 11.64
CA LEU A 44 19.80 15.81 12.53
C LEU A 44 20.45 15.81 13.92
N VAL A 45 20.78 14.62 14.45
CA VAL A 45 21.41 14.45 15.77
C VAL A 45 22.79 15.09 15.82
N THR A 46 23.61 14.93 14.78
CA THR A 46 24.99 15.44 14.73
C THR A 46 25.07 16.96 14.51
N GLN A 47 24.10 17.58 13.83
CA GLN A 47 24.09 19.01 13.47
C GLN A 47 23.62 19.97 14.59
N GLY A 48 23.42 19.50 15.82
CA GLY A 48 23.52 20.34 17.03
C GLY A 48 22.63 21.60 17.15
N GLY A 49 21.39 21.62 16.64
CA GLY A 49 20.42 22.71 16.92
C GLY A 49 20.31 23.83 15.88
N THR A 50 21.25 23.92 14.94
CA THR A 50 21.20 24.88 13.80
C THR A 50 20.21 24.45 12.70
N ALA A 51 19.60 23.27 12.86
CA ALA A 51 18.95 22.51 11.83
C ALA A 51 17.41 22.53 11.86
N ARG A 52 16.79 23.66 12.24
CA ARG A 52 15.31 23.76 12.26
C ARG A 52 14.67 23.43 10.89
N GLY A 53 15.38 23.70 9.79
CA GLY A 53 14.95 23.32 8.44
C GLY A 53 15.11 21.82 8.10
N LEU A 54 16.03 21.08 8.75
CA LEU A 54 16.25 19.65 8.47
C LEU A 54 15.13 18.76 9.02
N VAL A 55 14.33 19.24 9.97
CA VAL A 55 13.16 18.50 10.48
C VAL A 55 12.13 18.25 9.37
N LEU A 56 11.88 19.26 8.52
CA LEU A 56 11.01 19.11 7.34
C LEU A 56 11.56 18.06 6.36
N LEU A 57 12.89 17.98 6.25
CA LEU A 57 13.59 17.02 5.39
C LEU A 57 13.48 15.58 5.90
N ALA A 58 13.29 15.37 7.22
CA ALA A 58 12.98 14.06 7.81
C ALA A 58 11.50 13.66 7.63
N ILE A 59 10.60 14.64 7.72
CA ILE A 59 9.15 14.40 7.61
C ILE A 59 8.72 14.15 6.17
N ALA A 60 9.30 14.86 5.19
CA ALA A 60 8.98 14.71 3.77
C ALA A 60 9.00 13.25 3.25
N PRO A 61 10.11 12.48 3.38
CA PRO A 61 10.14 11.10 2.93
C PRO A 61 9.15 10.22 3.71
N THR A 62 8.97 10.48 5.01
CA THR A 62 7.98 9.76 5.83
C THR A 62 6.56 9.88 5.26
N LEU A 63 6.14 11.09 4.88
CA LEU A 63 4.81 11.33 4.28
C LEU A 63 4.67 10.69 2.90
N ILE A 64 5.73 10.78 2.07
CA ILE A 64 5.73 10.17 0.73
C ILE A 64 5.58 8.65 0.83
N PHE A 65 6.39 8.00 1.67
CA PHE A 65 6.32 6.54 1.85
C PHE A 65 5.00 6.11 2.49
N TRP A 66 4.43 6.89 3.41
CA TRP A 66 3.12 6.61 3.97
C TRP A 66 2.01 6.65 2.92
N GLY A 67 2.04 7.65 2.03
CA GLY A 67 1.13 7.77 0.90
C GLY A 67 1.25 6.61 -0.08
N LEU A 68 2.47 6.20 -0.42
CA LEU A 68 2.74 5.07 -1.30
C LEU A 68 2.28 3.74 -0.69
N ASP A 69 2.53 3.50 0.58
CA ASP A 69 2.09 2.28 1.26
C ASP A 69 0.54 2.17 1.26
N ALA A 70 -0.15 3.27 1.55
CA ALA A 70 -1.60 3.33 1.45
C ALA A 70 -2.11 3.12 0.01
N TYR A 71 -1.40 3.64 -0.99
CA TYR A 71 -1.72 3.44 -2.40
C TYR A 71 -1.62 1.97 -2.81
N PHE A 72 -0.53 1.28 -2.43
CA PHE A 72 -0.36 -0.15 -2.73
C PHE A 72 -1.45 -0.99 -2.06
N LEU A 73 -1.77 -0.72 -0.79
CA LEU A 73 -2.86 -1.41 -0.09
C LEU A 73 -4.23 -1.16 -0.74
N TRP A 74 -4.48 0.07 -1.20
CA TRP A 74 -5.73 0.41 -1.90
C TRP A 74 -5.86 -0.36 -3.22
N LYS A 75 -4.79 -0.43 -4.01
CA LYS A 75 -4.74 -1.24 -5.25
C LYS A 75 -4.93 -2.72 -4.97
N GLU A 76 -4.24 -3.25 -3.97
CA GLU A 76 -4.36 -4.64 -3.57
C GLU A 76 -5.83 -5.02 -3.24
N ARG A 77 -6.55 -4.17 -2.49
CA ARG A 77 -7.97 -4.40 -2.20
C ARG A 77 -8.85 -4.45 -3.45
N GLN A 78 -8.53 -3.67 -4.47
CA GLN A 78 -9.25 -3.70 -5.75
C GLN A 78 -9.01 -5.01 -6.49
N PHE A 79 -7.75 -5.47 -6.54
CA PHE A 79 -7.41 -6.75 -7.13
C PHE A 79 -8.00 -7.93 -6.36
N ARG A 80 -8.03 -7.90 -5.02
CA ARG A 80 -8.70 -8.93 -4.20
C ARG A 80 -10.21 -9.02 -4.50
N ARG A 81 -10.87 -7.91 -4.86
CA ARG A 81 -12.28 -7.91 -5.26
C ARG A 81 -12.49 -8.47 -6.66
N LEU A 82 -11.62 -8.10 -7.60
CA LEU A 82 -11.60 -8.71 -8.94
C LEU A 82 -11.39 -10.22 -8.84
N PHE A 83 -10.41 -10.67 -8.04
CA PHE A 83 -10.18 -12.08 -7.73
C PHE A 83 -11.45 -12.76 -7.23
N ALA A 84 -12.11 -12.19 -6.22
CA ALA A 84 -13.35 -12.74 -5.68
C ALA A 84 -14.49 -12.80 -6.70
N ALA A 85 -14.54 -11.86 -7.65
CA ALA A 85 -15.53 -11.88 -8.73
C ALA A 85 -15.26 -13.00 -9.73
N VAL A 86 -14.01 -13.17 -10.18
CA VAL A 86 -13.62 -14.28 -11.06
C VAL A 86 -13.83 -15.63 -10.38
N ALA A 87 -13.48 -15.76 -9.10
CA ALA A 87 -13.70 -16.98 -8.32
C ALA A 87 -15.19 -17.32 -8.17
N ARG A 88 -16.07 -16.32 -7.97
CA ARG A 88 -17.53 -16.52 -7.98
C ARG A 88 -18.04 -16.96 -9.34
N ARG A 89 -17.54 -16.37 -10.43
CA ARG A 89 -17.90 -16.76 -11.80
C ARG A 89 -17.48 -18.21 -12.11
N LEU A 90 -16.34 -18.65 -11.57
CA LEU A 90 -15.89 -20.04 -11.69
C LEU A 90 -16.78 -21.02 -10.90
N ARG A 91 -17.25 -20.63 -9.71
CA ARG A 91 -18.07 -21.49 -8.83
C ARG A 91 -19.54 -21.55 -9.25
N ASP A 92 -20.14 -20.39 -9.52
CA ASP A 92 -21.58 -20.21 -9.68
C ASP A 92 -21.99 -20.11 -11.17
N GLY A 93 -21.02 -20.15 -12.09
CA GLY A 93 -21.24 -20.11 -13.54
C GLY A 93 -22.01 -18.85 -13.96
N ASP A 94 -23.05 -19.03 -14.78
CA ASP A 94 -23.85 -17.92 -15.32
C ASP A 94 -24.66 -17.14 -14.28
N ALA A 95 -24.83 -17.67 -13.07
CA ALA A 95 -25.52 -16.97 -11.99
C ALA A 95 -24.67 -15.83 -11.35
N ALA A 96 -23.36 -15.81 -11.58
CA ALA A 96 -22.46 -14.78 -11.07
C ALA A 96 -22.26 -13.62 -12.06
N PRO A 97 -21.82 -12.42 -11.60
CA PRO A 97 -21.53 -11.28 -12.46
C PRO A 97 -20.56 -11.67 -13.58
N ASP A 98 -20.86 -11.28 -14.81
CA ASP A 98 -20.00 -11.59 -15.94
C ASP A 98 -18.65 -10.88 -15.80
N VAL A 99 -17.58 -11.65 -15.91
CA VAL A 99 -16.20 -11.15 -15.87
C VAL A 99 -15.51 -11.69 -17.11
N PRO A 100 -15.17 -10.81 -18.07
CA PRO A 100 -14.45 -11.18 -19.27
C PRO A 100 -13.12 -11.86 -18.94
N LEU A 101 -12.77 -12.86 -19.75
CA LEU A 101 -11.53 -13.62 -19.59
C LEU A 101 -10.31 -12.69 -19.73
N PHE A 102 -9.37 -12.81 -18.78
CA PHE A 102 -8.14 -12.02 -18.72
C PHE A 102 -8.31 -10.50 -18.60
N GLU A 103 -9.51 -10.00 -18.30
CA GLU A 103 -9.69 -8.58 -18.04
C GLU A 103 -9.17 -8.20 -16.65
N MET A 104 -8.08 -7.42 -16.61
CA MET A 104 -7.51 -6.86 -15.37
C MET A 104 -8.11 -5.51 -14.97
N ASN A 105 -9.31 -5.21 -15.45
CA ASN A 105 -9.98 -3.95 -15.17
C ASN A 105 -10.56 -3.95 -13.75
N THR A 106 -9.94 -3.19 -12.88
CA THR A 106 -10.39 -3.02 -11.50
C THR A 106 -11.42 -1.91 -11.33
N HIS A 107 -11.75 -1.15 -12.39
CA HIS A 107 -12.66 -0.01 -12.34
C HIS A 107 -14.05 -0.34 -11.75
N PRO A 108 -14.72 -1.44 -12.16
CA PRO A 108 -16.03 -1.83 -11.60
C PRO A 108 -15.95 -2.22 -10.12
N TYR A 109 -14.78 -2.66 -9.68
CA TYR A 109 -14.51 -3.16 -8.32
C TYR A 109 -13.95 -2.08 -7.40
N ARG A 110 -13.84 -0.84 -7.88
CA ARG A 110 -13.43 0.32 -7.07
C ARG A 110 -14.49 0.55 -6.01
N ASP A 111 -14.04 0.57 -4.75
CA ASP A 111 -14.91 0.96 -3.65
C ASP A 111 -15.37 2.40 -3.84
N HIS A 112 -16.66 2.61 -4.14
CA HIS A 112 -17.23 3.95 -4.18
C HIS A 112 -17.27 4.58 -2.77
N ARG A 113 -17.14 3.77 -1.69
CA ARG A 113 -17.07 4.21 -0.29
C ARG A 113 -15.66 4.23 0.31
N GLY A 114 -14.66 3.73 -0.40
CA GLY A 114 -13.29 3.59 0.08
C GLY A 114 -12.38 4.68 -0.46
N ARG A 115 -12.48 5.90 0.08
CA ARG A 115 -11.51 6.96 -0.17
C ARG A 115 -10.10 6.44 0.16
N MET A 116 -9.13 6.61 -0.73
CA MET A 116 -7.70 6.36 -0.49
C MET A 116 -7.20 6.98 0.83
N TRP A 117 -7.86 8.04 1.29
CA TRP A 117 -7.62 8.67 2.58
C TRP A 117 -7.94 7.78 3.79
N ARG A 118 -8.95 6.90 3.71
CA ARG A 118 -9.25 5.92 4.78
C ARG A 118 -8.18 4.84 4.88
N THR A 119 -7.51 4.50 3.78
CA THR A 119 -6.40 3.52 3.80
C THR A 119 -5.15 4.06 4.49
N LEU A 120 -4.94 5.38 4.55
CA LEU A 120 -3.84 5.99 5.28
C LEU A 120 -3.91 5.73 6.79
N TYR A 121 -5.12 5.73 7.37
CA TYR A 121 -5.33 5.58 8.81
C TYR A 121 -5.50 4.13 9.28
N VAL A 122 -5.26 3.14 8.41
CA VAL A 122 -5.28 1.73 8.81
C VAL A 122 -4.08 1.49 9.73
N PRO A 123 -4.25 0.82 10.90
CA PRO A 123 -3.16 0.65 11.86
C PRO A 123 -1.88 0.06 11.25
N ALA A 124 -2.04 -0.93 10.35
CA ALA A 124 -0.93 -1.56 9.65
C ALA A 124 -0.14 -0.63 8.71
N VAL A 125 -0.71 0.51 8.31
CA VAL A 125 -0.10 1.49 7.40
C VAL A 125 0.39 2.72 8.18
N ALA A 126 -0.36 3.12 9.21
CA ALA A 126 -0.03 4.28 10.04
C ALA A 126 1.07 4.01 11.08
N ALA A 127 1.28 2.76 11.52
CA ALA A 127 2.18 2.45 12.63
C ALA A 127 3.62 2.97 12.44
N VAL A 128 4.27 2.62 11.32
CA VAL A 128 5.65 3.04 11.01
C VAL A 128 5.79 4.57 10.93
N PRO A 129 5.00 5.28 10.11
CA PRO A 129 5.12 6.73 10.01
C PRO A 129 4.75 7.46 11.31
N VAL A 130 3.77 6.96 12.09
CA VAL A 130 3.45 7.54 13.40
C VAL A 130 4.62 7.42 14.37
N VAL A 131 5.25 6.24 14.47
CA VAL A 131 6.44 6.06 15.32
C VAL A 131 7.57 6.99 14.90
N LEU A 132 7.83 7.12 13.60
CA LEU A 132 8.89 8.00 13.07
C LEU A 132 8.60 9.48 13.29
N ILE A 133 7.34 9.91 13.16
CA ILE A 133 6.95 11.29 13.44
C ILE A 133 7.10 11.57 14.93
N VAL A 134 6.67 10.66 15.81
CA VAL A 134 6.81 10.81 17.26
C VAL A 134 8.27 10.89 17.68
N THR A 135 9.17 10.05 17.15
CA THR A 135 10.60 10.09 17.50
C THR A 135 11.26 11.40 17.06
N VAL A 136 10.91 11.93 15.89
CA VAL A 136 11.41 13.24 15.41
C VAL A 136 10.87 14.37 16.28
N LEU A 137 9.58 14.33 16.66
CA LEU A 137 8.94 15.37 17.47
C LEU A 137 9.46 15.39 18.91
N THR A 138 9.61 14.23 19.56
CA THR A 138 10.15 14.17 20.94
C THR A 138 11.57 14.70 21.00
N TYR A 139 12.40 14.34 20.01
CA TYR A 139 13.74 14.88 19.86
C TYR A 139 13.74 16.41 19.65
N TRP A 140 12.82 16.93 18.83
CA TRP A 140 12.70 18.37 18.61
C TRP A 140 12.29 19.15 19.87
N ILE A 141 11.35 18.60 20.65
CA ILE A 141 10.92 19.19 21.93
C ILE A 141 12.06 19.17 22.96
N ALA A 142 12.80 18.07 23.07
CA ALA A 142 13.88 17.93 24.05
C ALA A 142 15.10 18.84 23.79
N ARG A 143 15.29 19.31 22.55
CA ARG A 143 16.36 20.25 22.17
C ARG A 143 15.91 21.72 22.07
N ARG A 144 14.64 22.03 22.37
CA ARG A 144 14.10 23.39 22.39
C ARG A 144 14.19 23.98 23.79
#